data_AF-A0A3M1JI97-F1
#
_entry.id   AF-A0A3M1JI97-F1
#
_cell.length_a   1.000
_cell.length_b   1.000
_cell.length_c   1.000
_cell.angle_alpha   90.00
_cell.angle_beta   90.00
_cell.angle_gamma   90.00
#
_symmetry.space_group_name_H-M   'P 1'
#
loop_
_entity.id
_entity.type
_entity.pdbx_description
1 polymer ?
#
loop_
_entity_poly.entity_id
_entity_poly.type
_entity_poly.pdbx_seq_one_letter_code
_entity_poly.pdbx_strand_id
1 'polypeptide(L)'
;ITGRFTCAECGEGYHEVYKRPKQDGVCDKCGSTQFKRRDDDNEETVRRRLKAYHELTEPLISYYAQTGKLRTVDGMADIATVNRQIEEVLSAL
;
A
#
# COMPACT_ATOMS: atom_id res chain seq x y z
N ILE A 1 3.94 1.89 -5.95
CA ILE A 1 2.70 1.80 -6.80
C ILE A 1 3.09 1.30 -8.18
N THR A 2 4.08 1.92 -8.82
CA THR A 2 4.74 1.34 -10.00
C THR A 2 5.39 0.00 -9.63
N GLY A 3 5.39 -0.96 -10.55
CA GLY A 3 6.01 -2.28 -10.37
C GLY A 3 5.17 -3.32 -9.61
N ARG A 4 3.92 -3.01 -9.26
CA ARG A 4 2.96 -3.99 -8.72
C ARG A 4 2.44 -4.89 -9.84
N PHE A 5 2.32 -6.18 -9.55
CA PHE A 5 1.62 -7.14 -10.40
C PHE A 5 0.93 -8.19 -9.54
N THR A 6 0.04 -8.98 -10.13
CA THR A 6 -0.83 -9.88 -9.37
C THR A 6 -1.06 -11.17 -10.14
N CYS A 7 -1.14 -12.30 -9.44
CA CYS A 7 -1.59 -13.56 -10.03
C CYS A 7 -3.01 -13.37 -10.60
N ALA A 8 -3.22 -13.71 -11.87
CA ALA A 8 -4.51 -13.54 -12.54
C ALA A 8 -5.60 -14.46 -11.96
N GLU A 9 -5.19 -15.62 -11.43
CA GLU A 9 -6.09 -16.65 -10.89
C GLU A 9 -6.51 -16.40 -9.45
N CYS A 10 -5.56 -16.21 -8.52
CA CYS A 10 -5.86 -16.14 -7.09
C CYS A 10 -5.73 -14.76 -6.44
N GLY A 11 -5.29 -13.75 -7.21
CA GLY A 11 -5.17 -12.39 -6.70
C GLY A 11 -3.96 -12.13 -5.79
N GLU A 12 -3.02 -13.08 -5.65
CA GLU A 12 -1.79 -12.87 -4.87
C GLU A 12 -0.97 -11.73 -5.46
N GLY A 13 -0.66 -10.72 -4.62
CA GLY A 13 0.04 -9.50 -5.03
C GLY A 13 1.55 -9.62 -4.88
N TYR A 14 2.28 -9.11 -5.87
CA TYR A 14 3.73 -9.10 -5.95
C TYR A 14 4.25 -7.71 -6.33
N HIS A 15 5.55 -7.52 -6.15
CA HIS A 15 6.28 -6.34 -6.59
C HIS A 15 7.63 -6.77 -7.19
N GLU A 16 8.05 -6.11 -8.25
CA GLU A 16 9.29 -6.40 -8.99
C GLU A 16 10.57 -6.42 -8.13
N VAL A 17 10.58 -5.77 -6.97
CA VAL A 17 11.76 -5.57 -6.13
C VAL A 17 11.50 -6.09 -4.72
N TYR A 18 10.41 -5.62 -4.09
CA TYR A 18 10.19 -5.85 -2.66
C TYR A 18 9.48 -7.16 -2.31
N LYS A 19 8.74 -7.76 -3.25
CA LYS A 19 8.01 -9.02 -3.03
C LYS A 19 7.93 -9.80 -4.34
N ARG A 20 9.04 -10.44 -4.70
CA ARG A 20 9.12 -11.31 -5.88
C ARG A 20 8.59 -12.70 -5.57
N PRO A 21 8.03 -13.41 -6.57
CA PRO A 21 7.79 -14.85 -6.44
C PRO A 21 9.08 -15.60 -6.08
N LYS A 22 8.96 -16.70 -5.34
CA LYS A 22 10.11 -17.57 -5.02
C LYS A 22 10.70 -18.20 -6.28
N GLN A 23 9.84 -18.53 -7.23
CA GLN A 23 10.21 -18.98 -8.56
C GLN A 23 9.65 -17.99 -9.59
N ASP A 24 10.54 -17.39 -10.39
CA ASP A 24 10.15 -16.43 -11.41
C ASP A 24 9.09 -17.04 -12.34
N GLY A 25 7.99 -16.30 -12.52
CA GLY A 25 6.87 -16.72 -13.35
C GLY A 25 5.92 -17.74 -12.73
N VAL A 26 6.05 -18.08 -11.44
CA VAL A 26 5.15 -19.03 -10.75
C VAL A 26 4.58 -18.40 -9.49
N CYS A 27 3.25 -18.42 -9.34
CA CYS A 27 2.61 -17.90 -8.14
C CYS A 27 2.90 -18.80 -6.93
N ASP A 28 3.48 -18.23 -5.86
CA ASP A 28 3.81 -18.91 -4.61
C ASP A 28 2.60 -19.52 -3.90
N LYS A 29 1.39 -19.03 -4.18
CA LYS A 29 0.14 -19.43 -3.50
C LYS A 29 -0.62 -20.55 -4.23
N CYS A 30 -0.69 -20.49 -5.56
CA CYS A 30 -1.52 -21.41 -6.35
C CYS A 30 -0.81 -22.10 -7.52
N GLY A 31 0.48 -21.80 -7.75
CA GLY A 31 1.26 -22.39 -8.83
C GLY A 31 0.93 -21.89 -10.25
N SER A 32 -0.06 -20.99 -10.40
CA SER A 32 -0.38 -20.40 -11.70
C SER A 32 0.79 -19.58 -12.26
N THR A 33 0.94 -19.61 -13.58
CA THR A 33 1.91 -18.83 -14.35
C THR A 33 1.29 -17.57 -14.98
N GLN A 34 -0.01 -17.36 -14.77
CA GLN A 34 -0.70 -16.19 -15.30
C GLN A 34 -0.62 -15.02 -14.33
N PHE A 35 -0.07 -13.91 -14.80
CA PHE A 35 0.03 -12.66 -14.06
C PHE A 35 -0.58 -11.52 -14.86
N LYS A 36 -1.14 -10.56 -14.13
CA LYS A 36 -1.67 -9.32 -14.70
C LYS A 36 -1.06 -8.11 -14.01
N ARG A 37 -0.95 -7.03 -14.78
CA ARG A 37 -0.56 -5.69 -14.33
C ARG A 37 -1.71 -4.76 -14.61
N ARG A 38 -1.87 -3.75 -13.76
CA ARG A 38 -2.82 -2.69 -14.03
C ARG A 38 -2.14 -1.64 -14.89
N ASP A 39 -2.88 -1.12 -15.85
CA ASP A 39 -2.48 -0.03 -16.74
C ASP A 39 -2.18 1.26 -15.97
N ASP A 40 -2.89 1.47 -14.86
CA ASP A 40 -2.82 2.66 -14.03
C ASP A 40 -1.67 2.67 -12.99
N ASP A 41 -0.83 1.63 -12.94
CA ASP A 41 0.37 1.55 -12.09
C ASP A 41 1.58 2.24 -12.77
N ASN A 42 1.39 3.47 -13.24
CA ASN A 42 2.38 4.29 -13.94
C ASN A 42 2.64 5.64 -13.23
N GLU A 43 3.77 6.28 -13.54
CA GLU A 43 4.21 7.52 -12.87
C GLU A 43 3.21 8.66 -13.02
N GLU A 44 2.68 8.89 -14.23
CA GLU A 44 1.71 9.95 -14.51
C GLU A 44 0.47 9.81 -13.62
N THR A 45 -0.06 8.59 -13.53
CA THR A 45 -1.24 8.29 -12.69
C THR A 45 -0.93 8.49 -11.21
N VAL A 46 0.25 8.09 -10.75
CA VAL A 46 0.69 8.31 -9.36
C VAL A 46 0.75 9.80 -9.04
N ARG A 47 1.38 10.61 -9.91
CA ARG A 47 1.47 12.07 -9.71
C ARG A 47 0.09 12.72 -9.64
N ARG A 48 -0.82 12.36 -10.55
CA ARG A 48 -2.20 12.86 -10.55
C ARG A 48 -2.95 12.48 -9.27
N ARG A 49 -2.78 11.24 -8.78
CA ARG A 49 -3.41 10.78 -7.53
C ARG A 49 -2.87 11.49 -6.30
N LEU A 50 -1.55 11.72 -6.23
CA LEU A 50 -0.94 12.47 -5.13
C LEU A 50 -1.46 13.90 -5.09
N LYS A 51 -1.55 14.57 -6.25
CA LYS A 51 -2.18 15.90 -6.32
C LYS A 51 -3.60 15.90 -5.77
N ALA A 52 -4.44 14.95 -6.20
CA ALA A 52 -5.81 14.83 -5.70
C ALA A 52 -5.87 14.53 -4.19
N TYR A 53 -4.93 13.73 -3.66
CA TYR A 53 -4.81 13.49 -2.21
C TYR A 53 -4.54 14.80 -1.45
N HIS A 54 -3.55 15.59 -1.90
CA HIS A 54 -3.21 16.88 -1.27
C HIS A 54 -4.37 17.88 -1.33
N GLU A 55 -5.12 17.92 -2.44
CA GLU A 55 -6.25 18.83 -2.60
C GLU A 55 -7.48 18.42 -1.79
N LEU A 56 -7.79 17.12 -1.73
CA LEU A 56 -9.09 16.64 -1.25
C LEU A 56 -9.03 15.91 0.09
N THR A 57 -7.91 15.26 0.41
CA THR A 57 -7.79 14.37 1.58
C THR A 57 -6.91 14.97 2.67
N GLU A 58 -5.76 15.55 2.32
CA GLU A 58 -4.83 16.15 3.29
C GLU A 58 -5.48 17.19 4.23
N PRO A 59 -6.43 18.05 3.79
CA PRO A 59 -7.09 19.00 4.71
C PRO A 59 -7.82 18.33 5.88
N LEU A 60 -8.21 17.05 5.76
CA LEU A 60 -8.82 16.29 6.84
C LEU A 60 -7.86 16.05 8.01
N ILE A 61 -6.54 16.07 7.79
CA ILE A 61 -5.54 15.97 8.85
C ILE A 61 -5.76 17.09 9.86
N SER A 62 -5.91 18.33 9.39
CA SER A 62 -6.17 19.51 10.24
C SER A 62 -7.48 19.37 11.02
N TYR A 63 -8.54 18.83 10.39
CA TYR A 63 -9.82 18.59 11.06
C TYR A 63 -9.68 17.57 12.22
N TYR A 64 -9.04 16.43 11.98
CA TYR A 64 -8.84 15.42 13.03
C TYR A 64 -7.86 15.88 14.12
N ALA A 65 -6.88 16.72 13.78
CA ALA A 65 -5.98 17.32 14.76
C ALA A 65 -6.76 18.23 15.73
N GLN A 66 -7.62 19.10 15.21
CA GLN A 66 -8.42 20.03 16.02
C GLN A 66 -9.43 19.32 16.94
N THR A 67 -9.91 18.14 16.54
CA THR A 67 -10.83 17.33 17.36
C THR A 67 -10.11 16.43 18.37
N GLY A 68 -8.77 16.45 18.42
CA GLY A 68 -7.96 15.59 19.30
C GLY A 68 -7.99 14.11 18.92
N LYS A 69 -8.54 13.76 17.75
CA LYS A 69 -8.71 12.38 17.27
C LYS A 69 -7.59 11.91 16.35
N LEU A 70 -6.74 12.82 15.88
CA LEU A 70 -5.59 12.46 15.06
C LEU A 70 -4.57 11.66 15.89
N ARG A 71 -4.10 10.56 15.32
CA ARG A 71 -2.97 9.75 15.79
C ARG A 71 -2.09 9.46 14.57
N THR A 72 -0.78 9.64 14.71
CA THR A 72 0.18 9.50 13.60
C THR A 72 1.07 8.29 13.80
N VAL A 73 1.32 7.57 12.71
CA VAL A 73 2.15 6.37 12.63
C VAL A 73 3.15 6.59 11.49
N ASP A 74 4.40 6.16 11.66
CA ASP A 74 5.41 6.25 10.62
C ASP A 74 5.22 5.13 9.58
N GLY A 75 4.58 5.47 8.46
CA GLY A 75 4.34 4.53 7.36
C GLY A 75 5.58 4.13 6.54
N MET A 76 6.76 4.69 6.82
CA MET A 76 8.01 4.34 6.14
C MET A 76 8.82 3.26 6.86
N ALA A 77 8.44 2.90 8.09
CA ALA A 77 9.05 1.81 8.84
C ALA A 77 8.72 0.43 8.23
N ASP A 78 9.38 -0.62 8.72
CA ASP A 78 9.05 -1.99 8.33
C ASP A 78 7.63 -2.39 8.78
N ILE A 79 7.04 -3.37 8.08
CA ILE A 79 5.64 -3.78 8.28
C ILE A 79 5.35 -4.15 9.75
N ALA A 80 6.27 -4.84 10.42
CA ALA A 80 6.06 -5.27 11.81
C ALA A 80 6.06 -4.07 12.75
N THR A 81 6.96 -3.11 12.53
CA THR A 81 7.01 -1.84 13.27
C THR A 81 5.75 -1.02 13.06
N VAL A 82 5.29 -0.86 11.82
CA VAL A 82 4.05 -0.13 11.51
C VAL A 82 2.85 -0.76 12.22
N ASN A 83 2.72 -2.09 12.16
CA ASN A 83 1.62 -2.80 12.81
C ASN A 83 1.62 -2.58 14.33
N ARG A 84 2.79 -2.68 14.97
CA ARG A 84 2.94 -2.43 16.40
C ARG A 84 2.55 -0.99 16.78
N GLN A 85 2.99 0.01 16.01
CA GLN A 85 2.62 1.41 16.27
C GLN A 85 1.10 1.63 16.18
N ILE A 86 0.41 0.97 15.24
CA ILE A 86 -1.05 1.01 15.13
C ILE A 86 -1.72 0.37 16.37
N GLU A 87 -1.26 -0.81 16.78
CA GLU A 87 -1.78 -1.50 17.98
C GLU A 87 -1.60 -0.67 19.26
N GLU A 88 -0.43 -0.06 19.44
CA GLU A 88 -0.14 0.84 20.56
C GLU A 88 -1.14 2.01 20.59
N VAL A 89 -1.38 2.65 19.45
CA VAL A 89 -2.35 3.75 19.33
C VAL A 89 -3.76 3.29 19.71
N LEU A 90 -4.21 2.14 19.21
CA LEU A 90 -5.56 1.63 19.45
C LEU A 90 -5.77 1.16 20.90
N SER A 91 -4.75 0.59 21.52
CA SER A 91 -4.80 0.14 22.92
C SER A 91 -4.86 1.28 23.94
N ALA A 92 -4.47 2.49 23.53
CA ALA A 92 -4.45 3.69 24.36
C ALA A 92 -5.70 4.57 24.19
N LEU A 93 -6.69 4.15 23.40
CA LEU A 93 -8.01 4.79 23.25
C LEU A 93 -8.98 4.29 24.32
#